data_AF-A0A8J8NPB1-F1
#
_entry.id   AF-A0A8J8NPB1-F1
#
_cell.length_a   1.000
_cell.length_b   1.000
_cell.length_c   1.000
_cell.angle_alpha   90.00
_cell.angle_beta   90.00
_cell.angle_gamma   90.00
#
_symmetry.space_group_name_H-M   'P 1'
#
loop_
_entity.id
_entity.type
_entity.pdbx_description
1 polymer ?
#
loop_
_entity_poly.entity_id
_entity_poly.type
_entity_poly.pdbx_seq_one_letter_code
_entity_poly.pdbx_strand_id
1 'polypeptide(L)'
;MEIQGQPEAQNEQQVNETNSEQPNPEVEQPVVSQEEQAIQGQGAQQSQDAVEEKQHVVEQQAIPQETQTIQETSADAITKVEAKEEDKQMEPPPIDYSIGSEAYNALSTTMKLEILGYTIHHEQEGDFGYFRQKADTTQKLKWMGQKNYDEIGDLVITHIQEQMEKRFGLLRIEIPENKHLQKVSDQQKPKCDIYMSPDFYHPEHQPKNKKALVLIQGTGQVRAGVWARSVCINESIEKGSMLPQIDAALKNGCSVIVFNPNLNRKEGVNIPYCRSMESHSTFVWDTYVQPAKHFEELYIIAHSAGGGCLSSIQLNDDYQEYFYARVKKVALTDSWHVQEGDLKKKEHKKWMRENFVHYVASEEPVGKDLDGRGGWFSSKPICKTVSAGHPKHEYTTGYAHDEIVKQFGFVQIGQNQQEASQNQQEGGAGAAAE
;
A
#
# COMPACT_ATOMS: atom_id res chain seq x y z
N MET A 1 51.68 23.21 -8.39
CA MET A 1 53.14 23.00 -8.31
C MET A 1 53.37 21.92 -7.27
N GLU A 2 53.69 20.75 -7.78
CA GLU A 2 54.02 19.50 -7.07
C GLU A 2 55.36 19.61 -6.35
N ILE A 3 55.52 18.89 -5.23
CA ILE A 3 56.74 18.15 -4.85
C ILE A 3 56.26 16.96 -3.98
N GLN A 4 56.23 15.71 -4.50
CA GLN A 4 57.14 14.58 -4.24
C GLN A 4 57.32 14.23 -2.74
N GLY A 5 57.34 12.98 -2.27
CA GLY A 5 57.39 11.66 -2.90
C GLY A 5 57.52 10.58 -1.80
N GLN A 6 57.21 9.34 -2.19
CA GLN A 6 57.49 8.07 -1.51
C GLN A 6 58.45 7.26 -2.44
N PRO A 7 58.92 6.00 -2.19
CA PRO A 7 58.77 5.09 -1.04
C PRO A 7 60.06 4.24 -0.74
N GLU A 8 59.87 3.14 0.02
CA GLU A 8 60.63 1.84 0.07
C GLU A 8 61.84 1.75 1.03
N ALA A 9 62.18 0.63 1.67
CA ALA A 9 61.55 -0.65 2.07
C ALA A 9 62.63 -1.40 2.91
N GLN A 10 62.23 -2.45 3.67
CA GLN A 10 62.94 -3.73 3.92
C GLN A 10 63.06 -4.22 5.38
N ASN A 11 62.53 -5.44 5.53
CA ASN A 11 63.06 -6.65 6.17
C ASN A 11 62.70 -7.09 7.60
N GLU A 12 62.38 -8.39 7.64
CA GLU A 12 61.87 -9.26 8.70
C GLU A 12 62.98 -10.01 9.47
N GLN A 13 62.54 -10.81 10.46
CA GLN A 13 63.14 -11.97 11.17
C GLN A 13 63.91 -11.64 12.47
N GLN A 14 63.85 -12.39 13.59
CA GLN A 14 63.23 -13.69 13.95
C GLN A 14 63.27 -13.87 15.50
N VAL A 15 62.25 -14.55 16.05
CA VAL A 15 62.24 -15.66 17.05
C VAL A 15 63.09 -15.61 18.34
N ASN A 16 62.43 -15.83 19.50
CA ASN A 16 62.85 -16.86 20.47
C ASN A 16 61.71 -17.31 21.41
N GLU A 17 61.61 -18.63 21.58
CA GLU A 17 60.68 -19.37 22.44
C GLU A 17 61.19 -19.47 23.90
N THR A 18 60.28 -19.69 24.86
CA THR A 18 60.40 -20.77 25.89
C THR A 18 59.10 -20.94 26.70
N ASN A 19 58.78 -22.20 26.99
CA ASN A 19 57.60 -22.81 27.64
C ASN A 19 57.44 -22.50 29.15
N SER A 20 56.20 -22.56 29.66
CA SER A 20 55.77 -23.58 30.67
C SER A 20 54.32 -23.39 31.20
N GLU A 21 53.60 -24.52 31.28
CA GLU A 21 52.65 -24.95 32.33
C GLU A 21 51.16 -24.49 32.40
N GLN A 22 50.32 -25.41 31.91
CA GLN A 22 49.13 -26.08 32.52
C GLN A 22 47.79 -25.37 32.87
N PRO A 23 46.65 -26.11 32.79
CA PRO A 23 45.29 -25.54 32.68
C PRO A 23 44.29 -25.91 33.81
N ASN A 24 43.26 -25.07 34.05
CA ASN A 24 41.86 -25.40 34.44
C ASN A 24 41.06 -24.10 34.77
N PRO A 25 39.72 -24.09 35.00
CA PRO A 25 38.71 -25.16 34.88
C PRO A 25 37.39 -24.80 34.16
N GLU A 26 36.60 -25.84 33.88
CA GLU A 26 35.18 -25.86 33.50
C GLU A 26 34.24 -25.36 34.61
N VAL A 27 33.07 -24.82 34.24
CA VAL A 27 31.94 -24.51 35.13
C VAL A 27 30.64 -25.10 34.58
N GLU A 28 30.25 -26.21 35.22
CA GLU A 28 28.96 -26.67 35.75
C GLU A 28 27.60 -26.33 35.07
N GLN A 29 26.84 -27.40 34.79
CA GLN A 29 25.38 -27.46 34.77
C GLN A 29 24.86 -28.21 36.01
N PRO A 30 23.65 -27.91 36.54
CA PRO A 30 23.13 -28.61 37.70
C PRO A 30 22.31 -29.87 37.34
N VAL A 31 22.62 -30.96 38.06
CA VAL A 31 21.87 -32.22 38.15
C VAL A 31 20.99 -32.17 39.41
N VAL A 32 19.72 -32.58 39.30
CA VAL A 32 18.82 -32.79 40.45
C VAL A 32 18.63 -34.30 40.67
N SER A 33 18.83 -34.72 41.90
CA SER A 33 18.87 -36.10 42.41
C SER A 33 17.49 -36.69 42.73
N GLN A 34 17.43 -38.01 42.62
CA GLN A 34 16.33 -38.91 43.00
C GLN A 34 16.27 -39.13 44.52
N GLU A 35 15.07 -39.42 45.04
CA GLU A 35 14.88 -40.29 46.21
C GLU A 35 13.62 -41.15 46.02
N GLU A 36 13.82 -42.46 45.92
CA GLU A 36 12.80 -43.51 46.08
C GLU A 36 12.84 -44.02 47.53
N GLN A 37 11.68 -44.40 48.08
CA GLN A 37 11.39 -45.75 48.63
C GLN A 37 10.14 -45.72 49.53
N ALA A 38 9.19 -46.62 49.26
CA ALA A 38 8.75 -47.68 50.18
C ALA A 38 7.36 -48.23 49.81
N ILE A 39 7.34 -49.51 49.43
CA ILE A 39 6.15 -50.34 49.29
C ILE A 39 6.02 -51.18 50.58
N GLN A 40 4.85 -51.17 51.22
CA GLN A 40 4.37 -52.27 52.07
C GLN A 40 2.85 -52.38 51.91
N GLY A 41 2.39 -53.59 51.57
CA GLY A 41 0.97 -53.92 51.44
C GLY A 41 0.39 -54.57 52.71
N GLN A 42 -0.94 -54.69 52.74
CA GLN A 42 -1.71 -55.86 53.21
C GLN A 42 -3.21 -55.50 53.27
N GLY A 43 -4.07 -56.49 52.97
CA GLY A 43 -5.37 -56.63 53.64
C GLY A 43 -6.62 -56.46 52.79
N ALA A 44 -7.26 -57.58 52.49
CA ALA A 44 -8.52 -57.73 51.75
C ALA A 44 -9.77 -57.34 52.55
N GLN A 45 -10.84 -56.87 51.87
CA GLN A 45 -12.14 -57.55 51.72
C GLN A 45 -13.27 -56.60 51.25
N GLN A 46 -13.89 -57.01 50.12
CA GLN A 46 -15.32 -56.99 49.78
C GLN A 46 -16.18 -55.73 50.05
N SER A 47 -16.69 -55.13 48.97
CA SER A 47 -18.13 -55.17 48.65
C SER A 47 -18.37 -54.69 47.21
N GLN A 48 -19.38 -55.31 46.61
CA GLN A 48 -19.82 -55.18 45.23
C GLN A 48 -20.60 -53.86 45.05
N ASP A 49 -20.44 -53.20 43.90
CA ASP A 49 -21.57 -52.95 43.00
C ASP A 49 -21.08 -52.43 41.64
N ALA A 50 -21.74 -52.93 40.61
CA ALA A 50 -21.37 -52.86 39.20
C ALA A 50 -21.62 -51.48 38.58
N VAL A 51 -20.68 -51.01 37.77
CA VAL A 51 -20.90 -50.00 36.74
C VAL A 51 -20.40 -50.60 35.42
N GLU A 52 -21.33 -50.84 34.50
CA GLU A 52 -21.03 -51.19 33.11
C GLU A 52 -20.33 -50.01 32.42
N GLU A 53 -19.05 -50.19 32.11
CA GLU A 53 -18.34 -49.40 31.10
C GLU A 53 -18.89 -49.73 29.72
N LYS A 54 -19.70 -48.82 29.16
CA LYS A 54 -19.81 -48.71 27.70
C LYS A 54 -18.72 -47.77 27.21
N GLN A 55 -17.76 -48.33 26.48
CA GLN A 55 -16.88 -47.61 25.59
C GLN A 55 -17.72 -46.74 24.65
N HIS A 56 -17.66 -45.42 24.83
CA HIS A 56 -18.03 -44.48 23.78
C HIS A 56 -16.75 -43.92 23.18
N VAL A 57 -16.48 -44.37 21.95
CA VAL A 57 -15.60 -43.71 20.99
C VAL A 57 -16.05 -42.25 20.89
N VAL A 58 -15.20 -41.31 21.31
CA VAL A 58 -15.40 -39.89 21.02
C VAL A 58 -15.00 -39.69 19.57
N GLU A 59 -15.99 -39.81 18.71
CA GLU A 59 -15.97 -39.32 17.34
C GLU A 59 -15.79 -37.80 17.39
N GLN A 60 -14.70 -37.31 16.79
CA GLN A 60 -14.44 -35.89 16.63
C GLN A 60 -15.55 -35.29 15.79
N GLN A 61 -16.54 -34.66 16.44
CA GLN A 61 -17.53 -33.85 15.76
C GLN A 61 -16.85 -32.57 15.27
N ALA A 62 -16.63 -32.54 13.95
CA ALA A 62 -16.27 -31.35 13.21
C ALA A 62 -17.32 -30.26 13.46
N ILE A 63 -16.86 -29.12 13.99
CA ILE A 63 -17.63 -27.89 14.05
C ILE A 63 -17.93 -27.48 12.60
N PRO A 64 -19.19 -27.28 12.19
CA PRO A 64 -19.49 -26.86 10.83
C PRO A 64 -18.90 -25.47 10.60
N GLN A 65 -18.00 -25.36 9.63
CA GLN A 65 -17.68 -24.07 9.02
C GLN A 65 -18.93 -23.59 8.29
N GLU A 66 -19.67 -22.67 8.92
CA GLU A 66 -20.62 -21.84 8.19
C GLU A 66 -19.82 -20.95 7.24
N THR A 67 -19.72 -21.38 5.99
CA THR A 67 -19.32 -20.56 4.86
C THR A 67 -20.40 -19.49 4.67
N GLN A 68 -20.32 -18.39 5.42
CA GLN A 68 -21.15 -17.22 5.16
C GLN A 68 -20.73 -16.67 3.80
N THR A 69 -21.66 -16.84 2.85
CA THR A 69 -21.55 -16.33 1.49
C THR A 69 -21.46 -14.82 1.55
N ILE A 70 -20.31 -14.26 1.15
CA ILE A 70 -20.15 -12.83 0.94
C ILE A 70 -21.12 -12.44 -0.18
N GLN A 71 -22.15 -11.66 0.16
CA GLN A 71 -23.01 -11.04 -0.83
C GLN A 71 -22.20 -9.99 -1.59
N GLU A 72 -21.88 -10.28 -2.85
CA GLU A 72 -21.50 -9.27 -3.84
C GLU A 72 -22.56 -8.16 -3.83
N THR A 73 -22.16 -6.93 -3.50
CA THR A 73 -23.05 -5.76 -3.53
C THR A 73 -23.50 -5.47 -4.96
N SER A 74 -24.75 -5.06 -5.10
CA SER A 74 -25.57 -4.95 -6.32
C SER A 74 -25.04 -4.10 -7.49
N ALA A 75 -23.87 -3.48 -7.41
CA ALA A 75 -23.25 -2.77 -8.54
C ALA A 75 -22.65 -3.73 -9.59
N ASP A 76 -22.09 -4.87 -9.15
CA ASP A 76 -21.64 -5.93 -10.06
C ASP A 76 -22.82 -6.68 -10.69
N ALA A 77 -23.97 -6.71 -10.00
CA ALA A 77 -25.19 -7.33 -10.51
C ALA A 77 -25.88 -6.47 -11.58
N ILE A 78 -25.96 -5.15 -11.42
CA ILE A 78 -26.63 -4.28 -12.41
C ILE A 78 -25.84 -4.23 -13.72
N THR A 79 -24.49 -4.28 -13.65
CA THR A 79 -23.65 -4.39 -14.85
C THR A 79 -23.70 -5.80 -15.48
N LYS A 80 -23.92 -6.86 -14.69
CA LYS A 80 -24.09 -8.25 -15.17
C LYS A 80 -25.50 -8.53 -15.74
N VAL A 81 -26.53 -7.78 -15.34
CA VAL A 81 -27.92 -8.02 -15.80
C VAL A 81 -28.18 -7.39 -17.16
N GLU A 82 -27.57 -6.23 -17.47
CA GLU A 82 -27.63 -5.66 -18.83
C GLU A 82 -26.68 -6.34 -19.83
N ALA A 83 -25.73 -7.16 -19.36
CA ALA A 83 -24.77 -7.88 -20.19
C ALA A 83 -25.16 -9.34 -20.52
N LYS A 84 -26.35 -9.81 -20.10
CA LYS A 84 -26.74 -11.23 -20.23
C LYS A 84 -27.57 -11.60 -21.46
N GLU A 85 -27.83 -10.66 -22.35
CA GLU A 85 -28.47 -10.96 -23.65
C GLU A 85 -27.65 -10.43 -24.83
N GLU A 86 -26.36 -10.73 -24.91
CA GLU A 86 -25.62 -10.75 -26.19
C GLU A 86 -24.25 -11.42 -26.07
N ASP A 87 -24.16 -12.57 -25.38
CA ASP A 87 -22.97 -13.43 -25.46
C ASP A 87 -23.07 -14.31 -26.72
N LYS A 88 -23.15 -13.66 -27.89
CA LYS A 88 -22.66 -14.27 -29.12
C LYS A 88 -21.16 -14.03 -29.09
N GLN A 89 -20.38 -15.11 -29.12
CA GLN A 89 -18.95 -15.09 -29.43
C GLN A 89 -18.69 -14.28 -30.71
N MET A 90 -18.58 -12.96 -30.60
CA MET A 90 -17.81 -12.17 -31.51
C MET A 90 -16.38 -12.33 -31.04
N GLU A 91 -15.60 -13.14 -31.77
CA GLU A 91 -14.15 -13.06 -31.66
C GLU A 91 -13.77 -11.57 -31.78
N PRO A 92 -12.95 -11.05 -30.85
CA PRO A 92 -12.50 -9.67 -30.95
C PRO A 92 -11.82 -9.49 -32.31
N PRO A 93 -11.94 -8.30 -32.94
CA PRO A 93 -11.21 -8.05 -34.17
C PRO A 93 -9.74 -8.39 -33.91
N PRO A 94 -9.09 -9.17 -34.80
CA PRO A 94 -7.70 -9.53 -34.60
C PRO A 94 -6.92 -8.23 -34.42
N ILE A 95 -6.24 -8.10 -33.28
CA ILE A 95 -5.25 -7.05 -33.09
C ILE A 95 -4.28 -7.25 -34.26
N ASP A 96 -4.14 -6.24 -35.11
CA ASP A 96 -3.19 -6.28 -36.20
C ASP A 96 -1.76 -6.25 -35.61
N TYR A 97 -1.28 -7.42 -35.22
CA TYR A 97 0.13 -7.67 -34.90
C TYR A 97 0.95 -7.74 -36.20
N SER A 98 0.71 -6.83 -37.16
CA SER A 98 1.60 -6.64 -38.31
C SER A 98 3.03 -6.36 -37.85
N ILE A 99 3.19 -5.90 -36.61
CA ILE A 99 4.44 -5.86 -35.86
C ILE A 99 4.57 -7.09 -34.93
N GLY A 100 5.66 -7.83 -35.04
CA GLY A 100 5.93 -8.99 -34.17
C GLY A 100 5.97 -8.62 -32.68
N SER A 101 5.79 -9.60 -31.79
CA SER A 101 5.64 -9.39 -30.33
C SER A 101 6.80 -8.62 -29.68
N GLU A 102 8.04 -8.90 -30.10
CA GLU A 102 9.22 -8.17 -29.61
C GLU A 102 9.18 -6.68 -30.01
N ALA A 103 8.80 -6.39 -31.25
CA ALA A 103 8.68 -5.03 -31.75
C ALA A 103 7.54 -4.27 -31.04
N TYR A 104 6.39 -4.93 -30.82
CA TYR A 104 5.28 -4.36 -30.04
C TYR A 104 5.71 -4.03 -28.61
N ASN A 105 6.41 -4.97 -27.95
CA ASN A 105 6.85 -4.78 -26.57
C ASN A 105 7.81 -3.59 -26.40
N ALA A 106 8.62 -3.30 -27.42
CA ALA A 106 9.55 -2.16 -27.44
C ALA A 106 8.88 -0.79 -27.66
N LEU A 107 7.59 -0.75 -28.06
CA LEU A 107 6.87 0.51 -28.26
C LEU A 107 6.60 1.24 -26.94
N SER A 108 6.50 2.57 -27.02
CA SER A 108 6.04 3.39 -25.90
C SER A 108 4.58 3.06 -25.54
N THR A 109 4.22 3.31 -24.29
CA THR A 109 2.85 3.14 -23.80
C THR A 109 1.84 3.92 -24.65
N THR A 110 2.18 5.15 -25.05
CA THR A 110 1.35 5.97 -25.95
C THR A 110 1.14 5.30 -27.30
N MET A 111 2.20 4.78 -27.94
CA MET A 111 2.08 4.10 -29.23
C MET A 111 1.23 2.84 -29.14
N LYS A 112 1.37 2.06 -28.06
CA LYS A 112 0.54 0.86 -27.82
C LYS A 112 -0.94 1.23 -27.67
N LEU A 113 -1.25 2.27 -26.91
CA LEU A 113 -2.62 2.79 -26.79
C LEU A 113 -3.16 3.23 -28.16
N GLU A 114 -2.36 3.94 -28.95
CA GLU A 114 -2.78 4.40 -30.28
C GLU A 114 -3.06 3.26 -31.25
N ILE A 115 -2.28 2.17 -31.20
CA ILE A 115 -2.52 0.94 -31.98
C ILE A 115 -3.85 0.31 -31.58
N LEU A 116 -4.19 0.34 -30.30
CA LEU A 116 -5.49 -0.13 -29.81
C LEU A 116 -6.63 0.86 -30.08
N GLY A 117 -6.35 2.01 -30.71
CA GLY A 117 -7.35 3.01 -31.08
C GLY A 117 -7.66 4.03 -29.97
N TYR A 118 -6.78 4.17 -28.98
CA TYR A 118 -6.97 5.02 -27.81
C TYR A 118 -5.83 6.03 -27.61
N THR A 119 -6.10 7.04 -26.79
CA THR A 119 -5.12 8.06 -26.40
C THR A 119 -5.39 8.56 -24.98
N ILE A 120 -4.39 9.16 -24.36
CA ILE A 120 -4.56 9.99 -23.16
C ILE A 120 -4.71 11.44 -23.65
N HIS A 121 -5.94 11.94 -23.62
CA HIS A 121 -6.29 13.30 -24.02
C HIS A 121 -6.17 14.25 -22.82
N HIS A 122 -5.62 15.44 -23.02
CA HIS A 122 -5.53 16.49 -22.00
C HIS A 122 -6.49 17.62 -22.41
N GLU A 123 -7.41 17.98 -21.52
CA GLU A 123 -8.37 19.07 -21.73
C GLU A 123 -7.71 20.42 -21.40
N GLN A 124 -6.81 20.43 -20.42
CA GLN A 124 -6.09 21.63 -19.99
C GLN A 124 -4.61 21.31 -19.73
N GLU A 125 -3.76 22.32 -19.89
CA GLU A 125 -2.34 22.17 -19.56
C GLU A 125 -2.18 21.86 -18.07
N GLY A 126 -1.45 20.79 -17.76
CA GLY A 126 -1.17 20.38 -16.39
C GLY A 126 -2.17 19.41 -15.77
N ASP A 127 -3.29 19.08 -16.44
CA ASP A 127 -4.17 17.99 -15.99
C ASP A 127 -3.44 16.62 -16.05
N PHE A 128 -4.08 15.58 -15.51
CA PHE A 128 -3.54 14.20 -15.53
C PHE A 128 -3.96 13.37 -16.74
N GLY A 129 -4.81 13.95 -17.58
CA GLY A 129 -5.32 13.31 -18.79
C GLY A 129 -6.55 12.44 -18.57
N TYR A 130 -7.16 12.13 -19.71
CA TYR A 130 -8.39 11.40 -19.87
C TYR A 130 -8.20 10.31 -20.90
N PHE A 131 -8.46 9.06 -20.53
CA PHE A 131 -8.48 7.97 -21.49
C PHE A 131 -9.66 8.14 -22.45
N ARG A 132 -9.38 8.23 -23.76
CA ARG A 132 -10.38 8.48 -24.81
C ARG A 132 -10.06 7.71 -26.08
N GLN A 133 -11.07 7.53 -26.94
CA GLN A 133 -10.83 6.99 -28.28
C GLN A 133 -10.00 7.99 -29.10
N LYS A 134 -9.05 7.47 -29.88
CA LYS A 134 -8.20 8.28 -30.77
C LYS A 134 -8.99 8.92 -31.91
N ALA A 135 -10.00 8.22 -32.41
CA ALA A 135 -10.83 8.71 -33.52
C ALA A 135 -11.80 9.83 -33.11
N ASP A 136 -12.24 9.85 -31.85
CA ASP A 136 -13.11 10.87 -31.28
C ASP A 136 -12.83 10.99 -29.78
N THR A 137 -12.17 12.09 -29.38
CA THR A 137 -11.75 12.29 -27.98
C THR A 137 -12.91 12.61 -27.03
N THR A 138 -14.14 12.74 -27.53
CA THR A 138 -15.33 12.83 -26.68
C THR A 138 -15.83 11.46 -26.22
N GLN A 139 -15.41 10.39 -26.90
CA GLN A 139 -15.85 9.02 -26.63
C GLN A 139 -14.92 8.32 -25.63
N LYS A 140 -15.55 7.58 -24.70
CA LYS A 140 -14.87 6.73 -23.71
C LYS A 140 -14.55 5.35 -24.29
N LEU A 141 -14.07 4.42 -23.46
CA LEU A 141 -13.84 3.03 -23.83
C LEU A 141 -15.02 2.43 -24.60
N LYS A 142 -14.73 1.81 -25.75
CA LYS A 142 -15.67 0.91 -26.42
C LYS A 142 -15.37 -0.51 -25.97
N TRP A 143 -16.36 -1.19 -25.40
CA TRP A 143 -16.18 -2.59 -24.99
C TRP A 143 -15.90 -3.48 -26.21
N MET A 144 -14.79 -4.22 -26.16
CA MET A 144 -14.38 -5.19 -27.19
C MET A 144 -14.00 -6.55 -26.57
N GLY A 145 -14.50 -6.81 -25.36
CA GLY A 145 -14.21 -8.03 -24.60
C GLY A 145 -13.15 -7.84 -23.50
N GLN A 146 -13.12 -8.81 -22.59
CA GLN A 146 -12.32 -8.75 -21.35
C GLN A 146 -10.81 -8.63 -21.61
N LYS A 147 -10.28 -9.39 -22.58
CA LYS A 147 -8.85 -9.35 -22.92
C LYS A 147 -8.39 -7.95 -23.35
N ASN A 148 -9.18 -7.28 -24.19
CA ASN A 148 -8.87 -5.93 -24.64
C ASN A 148 -8.96 -4.92 -23.49
N TYR A 149 -9.96 -5.06 -22.63
CA TYR A 149 -10.10 -4.22 -21.44
C TYR A 149 -8.92 -4.39 -20.47
N ASP A 150 -8.44 -5.62 -20.29
CA ASP A 150 -7.29 -5.89 -19.43
C ASP A 150 -6.00 -5.31 -20.00
N GLU A 151 -5.75 -5.47 -21.30
CA GLU A 151 -4.59 -4.88 -21.97
C GLU A 151 -4.58 -3.34 -21.90
N ILE A 152 -5.72 -2.71 -22.16
CA ILE A 152 -5.90 -1.26 -21.99
C ILE A 152 -5.63 -0.86 -20.54
N GLY A 153 -6.17 -1.64 -19.60
CA GLY A 153 -5.96 -1.46 -18.18
C GLY A 153 -4.49 -1.44 -17.77
N ASP A 154 -3.71 -2.39 -18.27
CA ASP A 154 -2.28 -2.50 -18.00
C ASP A 154 -1.49 -1.33 -18.62
N LEU A 155 -1.88 -0.85 -19.80
CA LEU A 155 -1.28 0.33 -20.43
C LEU A 155 -1.59 1.61 -19.66
N VAL A 156 -2.82 1.78 -19.16
CA VAL A 156 -3.19 2.92 -18.32
C VAL A 156 -2.40 2.91 -17.00
N ILE A 157 -2.25 1.75 -16.36
CA ILE A 157 -1.39 1.58 -15.18
C ILE A 157 0.06 1.98 -15.51
N THR A 158 0.59 1.50 -16.64
CA THR A 158 1.97 1.81 -17.07
C THR A 158 2.14 3.31 -17.29
N HIS A 159 1.18 3.96 -17.95
CA HIS A 159 1.20 5.42 -18.13
C HIS A 159 1.25 6.17 -16.80
N ILE A 160 0.45 5.78 -15.81
CA ILE A 160 0.44 6.39 -14.47
C ILE A 160 1.78 6.20 -13.76
N GLN A 161 2.39 5.01 -13.88
CA GLN A 161 3.71 4.74 -13.32
C GLN A 161 4.81 5.57 -13.98
N GLU A 162 4.76 5.73 -15.31
CA GLU A 162 5.66 6.63 -16.02
C GLU A 162 5.49 8.09 -15.57
N GLN A 163 4.26 8.55 -15.25
CA GLN A 163 4.05 9.88 -14.68
C GLN A 163 4.70 10.01 -13.29
N MET A 164 4.58 9.00 -12.42
CA MET A 164 5.27 8.99 -11.12
C MET A 164 6.79 9.17 -11.27
N GLU A 165 7.40 8.51 -12.25
CA GLU A 165 8.84 8.63 -12.50
C GLU A 165 9.20 9.95 -13.17
N LYS A 166 8.55 10.29 -14.29
CA LYS A 166 8.96 11.39 -15.17
C LYS A 166 8.48 12.76 -14.68
N ARG A 167 7.22 12.86 -14.22
CA ARG A 167 6.60 14.12 -13.78
C ARG A 167 6.93 14.41 -12.32
N PHE A 168 7.01 13.38 -11.48
CA PHE A 168 7.18 13.54 -10.04
C PHE A 168 8.55 13.12 -9.50
N GLY A 169 9.42 12.56 -10.35
CA GLY A 169 10.78 12.20 -9.97
C GLY A 169 10.86 11.08 -8.94
N LEU A 170 9.82 10.24 -8.84
CA LEU A 170 9.86 9.08 -7.94
C LEU A 170 10.76 7.99 -8.54
N LEU A 171 11.52 7.33 -7.68
CA LEU A 171 12.33 6.16 -8.02
C LEU A 171 11.44 4.91 -8.02
N ARG A 172 11.53 4.11 -9.07
CA ARG A 172 11.00 2.73 -9.11
C ARG A 172 12.01 1.78 -8.48
N ILE A 173 11.60 1.09 -7.41
CA ILE A 173 12.45 0.15 -6.67
C ILE A 173 11.83 -1.25 -6.73
N GLU A 174 12.62 -2.22 -7.21
CA GLU A 174 12.23 -3.64 -7.21
C GLU A 174 12.54 -4.29 -5.86
N ILE A 175 11.50 -4.77 -5.18
CA ILE A 175 11.59 -5.38 -3.86
C ILE A 175 11.22 -6.87 -3.86
N PRO A 176 11.86 -7.67 -2.98
CA PRO A 176 13.02 -7.32 -2.17
C PRO A 176 14.28 -7.07 -3.02
N GLU A 177 15.07 -6.05 -2.66
CA GLU A 177 16.42 -5.88 -3.19
C GLU A 177 17.32 -7.06 -2.78
N ASN A 178 18.38 -7.32 -3.56
CA ASN A 178 19.27 -8.46 -3.31
C ASN A 178 19.91 -8.43 -1.91
N LYS A 179 20.16 -7.23 -1.37
CA LYS A 179 20.71 -7.03 -0.02
C LYS A 179 19.77 -7.48 1.11
N HIS A 180 18.47 -7.57 0.84
CA HIS A 180 17.47 -8.03 1.81
C HIS A 180 17.25 -9.55 1.78
N LEU A 181 17.79 -10.24 0.76
CA LEU A 181 17.59 -11.67 0.58
C LEU A 181 18.64 -12.46 1.36
N GLN A 182 18.19 -13.39 2.20
CA GLN A 182 19.07 -14.27 2.97
C GLN A 182 19.73 -15.36 2.11
N LYS A 183 19.07 -15.79 1.03
CA LYS A 183 19.53 -16.87 0.15
C LYS A 183 19.84 -16.34 -1.24
N VAL A 184 21.00 -16.70 -1.76
CA VAL A 184 21.40 -16.37 -3.15
C VAL A 184 20.39 -16.92 -4.16
N SER A 185 19.81 -18.09 -3.90
CA SER A 185 18.78 -18.69 -4.76
C SER A 185 17.52 -17.82 -4.89
N ASP A 186 17.23 -16.96 -3.91
CA ASP A 186 16.06 -16.10 -3.94
C ASP A 186 16.28 -14.87 -4.83
N GLN A 187 17.51 -14.57 -5.25
CA GLN A 187 17.82 -13.44 -6.14
C GLN A 187 17.24 -13.62 -7.55
N GLN A 188 16.97 -14.87 -7.95
CA GLN A 188 16.32 -15.21 -9.22
C GLN A 188 14.79 -15.24 -9.12
N LYS A 189 14.22 -15.05 -7.92
CA LYS A 189 12.77 -15.02 -7.73
C LYS A 189 12.18 -13.69 -8.19
N PRO A 190 10.89 -13.66 -8.55
CA PRO A 190 10.23 -12.43 -8.96
C PRO A 190 10.25 -11.37 -7.86
N LYS A 191 10.23 -10.11 -8.31
CA LYS A 191 10.20 -8.91 -7.48
C LYS A 191 8.93 -8.09 -7.72
N CYS A 192 8.64 -7.20 -6.79
CA CYS A 192 7.52 -6.27 -6.82
C CYS A 192 8.04 -4.84 -6.96
N ASP A 193 7.45 -4.03 -7.82
CA ASP A 193 7.81 -2.63 -7.96
C ASP A 193 7.06 -1.76 -6.96
N ILE A 194 7.79 -0.93 -6.22
CA ILE A 194 7.25 0.19 -5.42
C ILE A 194 7.87 1.50 -5.91
N TYR A 195 7.27 2.63 -5.54
CA TYR A 195 7.73 3.95 -5.98
C TYR A 195 7.98 4.84 -4.77
N MET A 196 9.08 5.58 -4.75
CA MET A 196 9.39 6.46 -3.62
C MET A 196 10.25 7.66 -4.03
N SER A 197 10.14 8.76 -3.29
CA SER A 197 11.04 9.90 -3.44
C SER A 197 12.49 9.49 -3.11
N PRO A 198 13.51 10.12 -3.73
CA PRO A 198 14.91 9.71 -3.57
C PRO A 198 15.44 9.66 -2.13
N ASP A 199 14.89 10.50 -1.26
CA ASP A 199 15.26 10.61 0.16
C ASP A 199 14.68 9.49 1.05
N PHE A 200 13.68 8.74 0.58
CA PHE A 200 13.35 7.45 1.19
C PHE A 200 14.43 6.40 0.92
N TYR A 201 14.98 6.38 -0.30
CA TYR A 201 15.96 5.37 -0.71
C TYR A 201 17.37 5.66 -0.18
N HIS A 202 17.71 6.94 -0.01
CA HIS A 202 18.97 7.40 0.56
C HIS A 202 18.73 8.18 1.86
N PRO A 203 18.36 7.49 2.97
CA PRO A 203 18.02 8.15 4.22
C PRO A 203 19.23 8.73 4.96
N GLU A 204 20.44 8.29 4.63
CA GLU A 204 21.69 8.86 5.13
C GLU A 204 21.81 10.36 4.80
N HIS A 205 22.28 11.14 5.77
CA HIS A 205 22.56 12.58 5.64
C HIS A 205 21.36 13.48 5.26
N GLN A 206 20.12 12.98 5.32
CA GLN A 206 18.93 13.80 5.12
C GLN A 206 18.71 14.77 6.29
N PRO A 207 18.24 16.01 6.04
CA PRO A 207 17.88 16.93 7.11
C PRO A 207 16.70 16.38 7.92
N LYS A 208 16.67 16.67 9.22
CA LYS A 208 15.55 16.32 10.11
C LYS A 208 14.30 17.13 9.79
N ASN A 209 13.17 16.79 10.45
CA ASN A 209 11.88 17.47 10.32
C ASN A 209 11.26 17.41 8.91
N LYS A 210 11.58 16.40 8.11
CA LYS A 210 10.90 16.20 6.82
C LYS A 210 9.51 15.59 7.03
N LYS A 211 8.66 15.79 6.03
CA LYS A 211 7.31 15.22 5.98
C LYS A 211 7.26 14.16 4.90
N ALA A 212 6.44 13.14 5.07
CA ALA A 212 6.17 12.21 3.99
C ALA A 212 4.73 11.72 3.95
N LEU A 213 4.28 11.36 2.75
CA LEU A 213 3.01 10.72 2.45
C LEU A 213 3.24 9.25 2.07
N VAL A 214 2.52 8.36 2.73
CA VAL A 214 2.48 6.92 2.44
C VAL A 214 1.14 6.61 1.75
N LEU A 215 1.19 5.98 0.58
CA LEU A 215 0.02 5.62 -0.22
C LEU A 215 -0.12 4.09 -0.32
N ILE A 216 -1.28 3.58 0.10
CA ILE A 216 -1.56 2.14 0.15
C ILE A 216 -2.89 1.83 -0.57
N GLN A 217 -2.78 1.20 -1.75
CA GLN A 217 -3.92 0.80 -2.58
C GLN A 217 -4.78 -0.32 -1.96
N GLY A 218 -5.99 -0.48 -2.50
CA GLY A 218 -6.90 -1.60 -2.23
C GLY A 218 -6.57 -2.88 -3.01
N THR A 219 -7.47 -3.86 -2.91
CA THR A 219 -7.44 -5.12 -3.68
C THR A 219 -7.82 -4.92 -5.15
N GLY A 220 -7.64 -5.97 -5.96
CA GLY A 220 -8.11 -6.03 -7.34
C GLY A 220 -6.99 -5.89 -8.38
N GLN A 221 -7.39 -5.64 -9.63
CA GLN A 221 -6.46 -5.47 -10.77
C GLN A 221 -5.84 -4.06 -10.79
N VAL A 222 -5.37 -3.60 -9.64
CA VAL A 222 -4.65 -2.33 -9.47
C VAL A 222 -3.20 -2.60 -9.05
N ARG A 223 -2.32 -1.67 -9.39
CA ARG A 223 -0.88 -1.65 -9.08
C ARG A 223 -0.51 -0.27 -8.55
N ALA A 224 0.73 -0.15 -8.05
CA ALA A 224 1.22 1.11 -7.51
C ALA A 224 0.92 2.29 -8.44
N GLY A 225 0.36 3.35 -7.85
CA GLY A 225 -0.10 4.54 -8.56
C GLY A 225 -1.60 4.56 -8.87
N VAL A 226 -2.34 3.46 -8.71
CA VAL A 226 -3.76 3.38 -9.09
C VAL A 226 -4.66 3.04 -7.89
N TRP A 227 -5.71 3.85 -7.69
CA TRP A 227 -6.80 3.52 -6.76
C TRP A 227 -7.81 2.60 -7.41
N ALA A 228 -8.24 2.94 -8.64
CA ALA A 228 -9.24 2.19 -9.37
C ALA A 228 -9.03 2.29 -10.89
N ARG A 229 -8.81 1.12 -11.52
CA ARG A 229 -8.61 1.01 -12.97
C ARG A 229 -9.82 1.47 -13.76
N SER A 230 -11.02 1.09 -13.32
CA SER A 230 -12.28 1.48 -13.96
C SER A 230 -12.49 3.00 -13.94
N VAL A 231 -12.12 3.69 -12.86
CA VAL A 231 -12.24 5.14 -12.75
C VAL A 231 -11.23 5.85 -13.66
N CYS A 232 -9.99 5.36 -13.72
CA CYS A 232 -8.97 5.87 -14.65
C CYS A 232 -9.46 5.84 -16.11
N ILE A 233 -10.09 4.74 -16.51
CA ILE A 233 -10.55 4.52 -17.88
C ILE A 233 -11.85 5.28 -18.18
N ASN A 234 -12.82 5.25 -17.26
CA ASN A 234 -14.18 5.70 -17.54
C ASN A 234 -14.45 7.14 -17.10
N GLU A 235 -13.62 7.73 -16.25
CA GLU A 235 -13.81 9.11 -15.79
C GLU A 235 -12.58 9.96 -16.10
N SER A 236 -11.49 9.76 -15.35
CA SER A 236 -10.24 10.50 -15.52
C SER A 236 -9.09 9.80 -14.82
N ILE A 237 -7.86 10.02 -15.28
CA ILE A 237 -6.66 9.58 -14.56
C ILE A 237 -6.59 10.26 -13.20
N GLU A 238 -6.97 11.53 -13.12
CA GLU A 238 -7.02 12.29 -11.87
C GLU A 238 -7.78 11.55 -10.76
N LYS A 239 -9.05 11.21 -10.99
CA LYS A 239 -9.89 10.60 -9.95
C LYS A 239 -9.54 9.15 -9.65
N GLY A 240 -9.00 8.42 -10.63
CA GLY A 240 -8.70 6.99 -10.49
C GLY A 240 -7.29 6.66 -9.99
N SER A 241 -6.38 7.64 -9.96
CA SER A 241 -4.96 7.45 -9.67
C SER A 241 -4.51 8.17 -8.40
N MET A 242 -3.29 7.85 -7.98
CA MET A 242 -2.58 8.48 -6.87
C MET A 242 -1.92 9.82 -7.24
N LEU A 243 -1.92 10.19 -8.53
CA LEU A 243 -1.17 11.34 -9.03
C LEU A 243 -1.58 12.67 -8.37
N PRO A 244 -2.87 12.96 -8.10
CA PRO A 244 -3.25 14.18 -7.40
C PRO A 244 -2.74 14.22 -5.96
N GLN A 245 -2.76 13.08 -5.26
CA GLN A 245 -2.23 12.99 -3.89
C GLN A 245 -0.71 13.17 -3.87
N ILE A 246 0.00 12.62 -4.85
CA ILE A 246 1.44 12.81 -5.04
C ILE A 246 1.75 14.29 -5.30
N ASP A 247 1.04 14.92 -6.24
CA ASP A 247 1.21 16.33 -6.59
C ASP A 247 0.97 17.25 -5.38
N ALA A 248 -0.13 17.06 -4.67
CA ALA A 248 -0.46 17.82 -3.47
C ALA A 248 0.59 17.66 -2.36
N ALA A 249 1.10 16.45 -2.16
CA ALA A 249 2.14 16.16 -1.17
C ALA A 249 3.45 16.87 -1.51
N LEU A 250 3.96 16.72 -2.73
CA LEU A 250 5.22 17.32 -3.16
C LEU A 250 5.16 18.85 -3.12
N LYS A 251 4.03 19.45 -3.54
CA LYS A 251 3.76 20.90 -3.42
C LYS A 251 3.77 21.40 -1.97
N ASN A 252 3.49 20.52 -1.01
CA ASN A 252 3.50 20.80 0.42
C ASN A 252 4.78 20.33 1.13
N GLY A 253 5.85 20.06 0.36
CA GLY A 253 7.16 19.68 0.91
C GLY A 253 7.18 18.28 1.53
N CYS A 254 6.20 17.43 1.21
CA CYS A 254 6.20 16.03 1.60
C CYS A 254 6.91 15.20 0.53
N SER A 255 7.76 14.29 0.97
CA SER A 255 8.22 13.17 0.15
C SER A 255 7.13 12.10 0.06
N VAL A 256 7.20 11.19 -0.91
CA VAL A 256 6.15 10.19 -1.13
C VAL A 256 6.72 8.79 -1.20
N ILE A 257 5.99 7.82 -0.67
CA ILE A 257 6.20 6.39 -0.93
C ILE A 257 4.87 5.72 -1.27
N VAL A 258 4.89 4.91 -2.32
CA VAL A 258 3.74 4.23 -2.91
C VAL A 258 3.96 2.72 -2.83
N PHE A 259 3.08 2.04 -2.11
CA PHE A 259 3.15 0.59 -1.94
C PHE A 259 2.49 -0.13 -3.12
N ASN A 260 2.77 -1.42 -3.28
CA ASN A 260 2.16 -2.29 -4.30
C ASN A 260 1.75 -3.67 -3.73
N PRO A 261 0.87 -3.70 -2.71
CA PRO A 261 0.51 -4.91 -1.97
C PRO A 261 -0.15 -6.02 -2.80
N ASN A 262 -0.73 -5.69 -3.95
CA ASN A 262 -1.37 -6.69 -4.83
C ASN A 262 -0.36 -7.51 -5.64
N LEU A 263 0.84 -6.98 -5.91
CA LEU A 263 1.87 -7.71 -6.64
C LEU A 263 2.68 -8.54 -5.64
N ASN A 264 2.14 -9.71 -5.31
CA ASN A 264 2.70 -10.68 -4.35
C ASN A 264 3.20 -11.99 -5.02
N ARG A 265 2.95 -12.13 -6.33
CA ARG A 265 3.28 -13.30 -7.14
C ARG A 265 3.45 -12.90 -8.60
N LYS A 266 4.37 -13.54 -9.32
CA LYS A 266 4.47 -13.49 -10.80
C LYS A 266 4.59 -14.93 -11.31
N GLU A 267 3.86 -15.27 -12.37
CA GLU A 267 3.94 -16.60 -13.03
C GLU A 267 3.79 -17.79 -12.05
N GLY A 268 2.88 -17.66 -11.07
CA GLY A 268 2.67 -18.70 -10.05
C GLY A 268 3.68 -18.69 -8.91
N VAL A 269 4.81 -17.99 -9.04
CA VAL A 269 5.90 -17.92 -8.05
C VAL A 269 5.71 -16.74 -7.10
N ASN A 270 5.70 -17.02 -5.80
CA ASN A 270 5.59 -16.00 -4.76
C ASN A 270 6.82 -15.10 -4.72
N ILE A 271 6.59 -13.80 -4.49
CA ILE A 271 7.64 -12.83 -4.25
C ILE A 271 8.14 -13.02 -2.80
N PRO A 272 9.47 -13.13 -2.56
CA PRO A 272 10.01 -13.27 -1.21
C PRO A 272 9.56 -12.13 -0.30
N TYR A 273 9.26 -12.45 0.97
CA TYR A 273 8.73 -11.54 2.00
C TYR A 273 7.39 -10.83 1.69
N CYS A 274 6.93 -10.80 0.45
CA CYS A 274 5.73 -10.11 0.00
C CYS A 274 4.66 -11.10 -0.50
N ARG A 275 4.27 -12.10 0.32
CA ARG A 275 3.37 -13.19 -0.11
C ARG A 275 1.88 -12.86 0.01
N SER A 276 1.57 -11.76 0.68
CA SER A 276 0.24 -11.21 0.90
C SER A 276 0.32 -9.68 0.91
N MET A 277 -0.83 -9.03 0.90
CA MET A 277 -0.90 -7.56 0.99
C MET A 277 -0.29 -7.04 2.30
N GLU A 278 -0.55 -7.73 3.41
CA GLU A 278 -0.05 -7.38 4.74
C GLU A 278 1.46 -7.59 4.82
N SER A 279 1.98 -8.73 4.36
CA SER A 279 3.41 -9.02 4.40
C SER A 279 4.23 -8.13 3.47
N HIS A 280 3.68 -7.75 2.31
CA HIS A 280 4.26 -6.69 1.49
C HIS A 280 4.35 -5.37 2.28
N SER A 281 3.24 -4.96 2.90
CA SER A 281 3.16 -3.65 3.55
C SER A 281 4.04 -3.55 4.79
N THR A 282 4.11 -4.62 5.59
CA THR A 282 5.05 -4.68 6.72
C THR A 282 6.49 -4.72 6.25
N PHE A 283 6.81 -5.44 5.16
CA PHE A 283 8.15 -5.46 4.59
C PHE A 283 8.58 -4.06 4.11
N VAL A 284 7.73 -3.34 3.36
CA VAL A 284 8.03 -1.97 2.91
C VAL A 284 8.19 -1.02 4.09
N TRP A 285 7.31 -1.13 5.09
CA TRP A 285 7.39 -0.30 6.29
C TRP A 285 8.71 -0.53 7.04
N ASP A 286 9.05 -1.78 7.35
CA ASP A 286 10.28 -2.14 8.07
C ASP A 286 11.55 -1.75 7.30
N THR A 287 11.53 -1.95 5.98
CA THR A 287 12.73 -1.77 5.15
C THR A 287 13.00 -0.30 4.81
N TYR A 288 11.96 0.50 4.57
CA TYR A 288 12.12 1.86 4.01
C TYR A 288 11.52 2.97 4.89
N VAL A 289 10.34 2.75 5.48
CA VAL A 289 9.66 3.82 6.26
C VAL A 289 10.20 3.92 7.69
N GLN A 290 10.45 2.78 8.31
CA GLN A 290 10.95 2.65 9.66
C GLN A 290 12.38 3.19 9.81
N PRO A 291 13.33 2.93 8.89
CA PRO A 291 14.70 3.42 9.03
C PRO A 291 14.87 4.88 8.62
N ALA A 292 13.94 5.44 7.83
CA ALA A 292 13.96 6.84 7.39
C ALA A 292 13.57 7.83 8.50
N LYS A 293 14.36 7.87 9.59
CA LYS A 293 14.08 8.64 10.82
C LYS A 293 13.95 10.16 10.62
N HIS A 294 14.47 10.67 9.51
CA HIS A 294 14.44 12.10 9.19
C HIS A 294 13.05 12.61 8.80
N PHE A 295 12.13 11.72 8.39
CA PHE A 295 10.71 12.07 8.30
C PHE A 295 10.08 12.03 9.69
N GLU A 296 9.73 13.17 10.27
CA GLU A 296 9.16 13.24 11.63
C GLU A 296 7.63 13.40 11.61
N GLU A 297 7.08 13.75 10.44
CA GLU A 297 5.65 13.85 10.18
C GLU A 297 5.26 12.93 9.02
N LEU A 298 4.51 11.87 9.32
CA LEU A 298 3.97 10.97 8.31
C LEU A 298 2.47 11.18 8.14
N TYR A 299 2.04 11.23 6.89
CA TYR A 299 0.65 11.25 6.46
C TYR A 299 0.38 9.95 5.71
N ILE A 300 -0.81 9.38 5.87
CA ILE A 300 -1.14 8.08 5.25
C ILE A 300 -2.50 8.16 4.58
N ILE A 301 -2.57 7.69 3.33
CA ILE A 301 -3.83 7.41 2.65
C ILE A 301 -3.89 5.91 2.37
N ALA A 302 -4.94 5.27 2.86
CA ALA A 302 -5.16 3.84 2.68
C ALA A 302 -6.58 3.56 2.19
N HIS A 303 -6.68 2.95 1.00
CA HIS A 303 -7.95 2.67 0.34
C HIS A 303 -8.36 1.21 0.52
N SER A 304 -9.63 0.94 0.80
CA SER A 304 -10.18 -0.43 0.79
C SER A 304 -9.37 -1.40 1.65
N ALA A 305 -8.95 -2.55 1.10
CA ALA A 305 -8.06 -3.50 1.77
C ALA A 305 -6.68 -2.92 2.17
N GLY A 306 -6.26 -1.79 1.59
CA GLY A 306 -5.09 -1.04 2.03
C GLY A 306 -5.20 -0.58 3.49
N GLY A 307 -6.42 -0.38 4.01
CA GLY A 307 -6.64 -0.14 5.44
C GLY A 307 -6.32 -1.36 6.32
N GLY A 308 -6.48 -2.57 5.80
CA GLY A 308 -5.99 -3.81 6.44
C GLY A 308 -4.47 -3.90 6.46
N CYS A 309 -3.82 -3.48 5.38
CA CYS A 309 -2.36 -3.36 5.31
C CYS A 309 -1.82 -2.32 6.31
N LEU A 310 -2.52 -1.21 6.48
CA LEU A 310 -2.18 -0.23 7.50
C LEU A 310 -2.36 -0.81 8.90
N SER A 311 -3.45 -1.55 9.13
CA SER A 311 -3.70 -2.23 10.40
C SER A 311 -2.58 -3.20 10.78
N SER A 312 -2.01 -3.96 9.82
CA SER A 312 -0.90 -4.88 10.11
C SER A 312 0.39 -4.18 10.53
N ILE A 313 0.60 -2.94 10.07
CA ILE A 313 1.71 -2.07 10.52
C ILE A 313 1.38 -1.49 11.90
N GLN A 314 0.18 -0.93 12.06
CA GLN A 314 -0.29 -0.24 13.27
C GLN A 314 -0.35 -1.16 14.50
N LEU A 315 -0.66 -2.44 14.30
CA LEU A 315 -0.78 -3.44 15.36
C LEU A 315 0.52 -4.21 15.61
N ASN A 316 1.59 -3.95 14.85
CA ASN A 316 2.87 -4.60 15.06
C ASN A 316 3.57 -4.02 16.30
N ASP A 317 3.80 -4.85 17.31
CA ASP A 317 4.39 -4.44 18.60
C ASP A 317 5.81 -3.82 18.44
N ASP A 318 6.58 -4.18 17.40
CA ASP A 318 7.94 -3.66 17.17
C ASP A 318 7.95 -2.20 16.69
N TYR A 319 6.89 -1.76 15.99
CA TYR A 319 6.83 -0.41 15.40
C TYR A 319 5.66 0.42 15.93
N GLN A 320 4.79 -0.12 16.79
CA GLN A 320 3.57 0.54 17.24
C GLN A 320 3.83 1.92 17.87
N GLU A 321 4.77 2.02 18.81
CA GLU A 321 5.09 3.31 19.45
C GLU A 321 5.60 4.34 18.45
N TYR A 322 6.42 3.87 17.51
CA TYR A 322 7.02 4.70 16.50
C TYR A 322 6.00 5.17 15.46
N PHE A 323 5.02 4.32 15.12
CA PHE A 323 3.86 4.67 14.31
C PHE A 323 3.10 5.85 14.95
N TYR A 324 2.68 5.71 16.20
CA TYR A 324 1.89 6.76 16.87
C TYR A 324 2.68 8.04 17.18
N ALA A 325 4.02 7.96 17.27
CA ALA A 325 4.87 9.13 17.45
C ALA A 325 5.00 9.99 16.17
N ARG A 326 5.12 9.35 15.00
CA ARG A 326 5.45 10.02 13.72
C ARG A 326 4.27 10.27 12.82
N VAL A 327 3.33 9.32 12.76
CA VAL A 327 2.12 9.53 11.97
C VAL A 327 1.38 10.72 12.58
N LYS A 328 0.91 11.63 11.74
CA LYS A 328 0.18 12.84 12.14
C LYS A 328 -1.27 12.75 11.77
N LYS A 329 -1.59 12.29 10.56
CA LYS A 329 -2.96 12.14 10.09
C LYS A 329 -3.10 10.95 9.15
N VAL A 330 -4.25 10.30 9.20
CA VAL A 330 -4.59 9.18 8.33
C VAL A 330 -5.94 9.46 7.68
N ALA A 331 -5.98 9.29 6.35
CA ALA A 331 -7.20 9.24 5.58
C ALA A 331 -7.45 7.80 5.13
N LEU A 332 -8.57 7.25 5.55
CA LEU A 332 -9.07 5.96 5.10
C LEU A 332 -10.15 6.21 4.05
N THR A 333 -10.13 5.50 2.92
CA THR A 333 -11.17 5.65 1.90
C THR A 333 -11.85 4.31 1.67
N ASP A 334 -13.10 4.25 2.13
CA ASP A 334 -13.97 3.08 2.13
C ASP A 334 -13.26 1.76 2.49
N SER A 335 -12.48 1.81 3.58
CA SER A 335 -11.54 0.77 3.97
C SER A 335 -11.95 0.00 5.24
N TRP A 336 -11.28 -1.13 5.45
CA TRP A 336 -11.16 -1.74 6.77
C TRP A 336 -10.23 -0.91 7.66
N HIS A 337 -10.37 -1.05 8.97
CA HIS A 337 -9.47 -0.42 9.95
C HIS A 337 -9.58 -1.09 11.32
N VAL A 338 -8.56 -0.88 12.13
CA VAL A 338 -8.46 -1.32 13.53
C VAL A 338 -9.67 -0.84 14.34
N GLN A 339 -10.29 -1.77 15.08
CA GLN A 339 -11.38 -1.47 16.01
C GLN A 339 -10.84 -1.07 17.38
N GLU A 340 -11.69 -0.44 18.20
CA GLU A 340 -11.27 0.00 19.54
C GLU A 340 -10.83 -1.17 20.45
N GLY A 341 -11.38 -2.37 20.25
CA GLY A 341 -11.02 -3.57 21.00
C GLY A 341 -9.61 -4.09 20.71
N ASP A 342 -9.09 -3.83 19.50
CA ASP A 342 -7.78 -4.30 19.05
C ASP A 342 -6.63 -3.51 19.70
N LEU A 343 -6.91 -2.28 20.14
CA LEU A 343 -5.92 -1.41 20.76
C LEU A 343 -5.83 -1.65 22.27
N LYS A 344 -4.65 -2.05 22.74
CA LYS A 344 -4.39 -2.27 24.17
C LYS A 344 -4.32 -0.94 24.95
N LYS A 345 -3.71 0.09 24.37
CA LYS A 345 -3.42 1.35 25.09
C LYS A 345 -4.48 2.42 24.89
N LYS A 346 -4.88 3.09 25.97
CA LYS A 346 -5.84 4.21 25.93
C LYS A 346 -5.35 5.40 25.11
N GLU A 347 -4.04 5.65 25.13
CA GLU A 347 -3.40 6.72 24.34
C GLU A 347 -3.52 6.48 22.83
N HIS A 348 -3.32 5.24 22.36
CA HIS A 348 -3.51 4.88 20.95
C HIS A 348 -4.97 5.03 20.51
N LYS A 349 -5.92 4.64 21.38
CA LYS A 349 -7.36 4.83 21.12
C LYS A 349 -7.73 6.31 20.96
N LYS A 350 -7.24 7.15 21.88
CA LYS A 350 -7.43 8.60 21.81
C LYS A 350 -6.80 9.17 20.53
N TRP A 351 -5.56 8.77 20.23
CA TRP A 351 -4.85 9.21 19.05
C TRP A 351 -5.61 8.88 17.76
N MET A 352 -6.15 7.66 17.64
CA MET A 352 -6.96 7.29 16.47
C MET A 352 -8.21 8.16 16.31
N ARG A 353 -8.94 8.44 17.39
CA ARG A 353 -10.13 9.31 17.34
C ARG A 353 -9.82 10.71 16.80
N GLU A 354 -8.64 11.23 17.13
CA GLU A 354 -8.24 12.60 16.82
C GLU A 354 -7.59 12.74 15.42
N ASN A 355 -6.98 11.67 14.90
CA ASN A 355 -6.09 11.77 13.74
C ASN A 355 -6.48 10.90 12.54
N PHE A 356 -7.39 9.93 12.70
CA PHE A 356 -7.98 9.18 11.59
C PHE A 356 -9.30 9.83 11.14
N VAL A 357 -9.49 9.93 9.82
CA VAL A 357 -10.78 10.23 9.20
C VAL A 357 -11.05 9.17 8.13
N HIS A 358 -12.25 8.59 8.16
CA HIS A 358 -12.70 7.60 7.20
C HIS A 358 -13.74 8.19 6.26
N TYR A 359 -13.35 8.37 5.01
CA TYR A 359 -14.19 8.81 3.89
C TYR A 359 -14.89 7.60 3.31
N VAL A 360 -16.21 7.54 3.49
CA VAL A 360 -17.04 6.39 3.17
C VAL A 360 -17.86 6.65 1.92
N ALA A 361 -18.11 5.60 1.13
CA ALA A 361 -19.01 5.66 -0.01
C ALA A 361 -20.42 6.08 0.43
N SER A 362 -20.92 7.20 -0.08
CA SER A 362 -22.20 7.79 0.34
C SER A 362 -22.73 8.74 -0.73
N GLU A 363 -24.06 8.86 -0.79
CA GLU A 363 -24.76 9.86 -1.63
C GLU A 363 -24.72 11.27 -1.02
N GLU A 364 -24.29 11.40 0.23
CA GLU A 364 -24.20 12.67 0.92
C GLU A 364 -23.06 13.55 0.38
N PRO A 365 -23.13 14.88 0.52
CA PRO A 365 -22.03 15.78 0.14
C PRO A 365 -20.70 15.39 0.79
N VAL A 366 -19.60 15.52 0.03
CA VAL A 366 -18.25 15.23 0.52
C VAL A 366 -17.96 15.96 1.84
N GLY A 367 -17.37 15.26 2.81
CA GLY A 367 -17.03 15.80 4.12
C GLY A 367 -18.19 15.86 5.12
N LYS A 368 -19.44 15.57 4.72
CA LYS A 368 -20.57 15.48 5.66
C LYS A 368 -20.28 14.41 6.72
N ASP A 369 -20.40 14.77 8.00
CA ASP A 369 -20.30 13.82 9.11
C ASP A 369 -21.44 12.81 9.05
N LEU A 370 -21.11 11.53 9.18
CA LEU A 370 -22.06 10.43 9.12
C LEU A 370 -22.41 9.88 10.52
N ASP A 371 -21.92 10.50 11.59
CA ASP A 371 -22.12 10.10 13.00
C ASP A 371 -21.63 8.67 13.31
N GLY A 372 -20.66 8.17 12.56
CA GLY A 372 -20.18 6.79 12.65
C GLY A 372 -21.05 5.76 11.92
N ARG A 373 -22.00 6.20 11.07
CA ARG A 373 -22.69 5.34 10.10
C ARG A 373 -21.86 5.20 8.82
N GLY A 374 -21.99 4.05 8.15
CA GLY A 374 -21.48 3.85 6.78
C GLY A 374 -20.18 3.03 6.65
N GLY A 375 -19.64 2.45 7.72
CA GLY A 375 -18.56 1.47 7.59
C GLY A 375 -19.07 0.04 7.35
N TRP A 376 -18.14 -0.86 7.01
CA TRP A 376 -18.39 -2.31 6.91
C TRP A 376 -18.68 -3.00 8.26
N PHE A 377 -18.60 -2.27 9.37
CA PHE A 377 -18.67 -2.81 10.73
C PHE A 377 -20.00 -2.49 11.42
N SER A 378 -20.47 -3.42 12.26
CA SER A 378 -21.71 -3.30 13.03
C SER A 378 -21.56 -2.45 14.30
N SER A 379 -20.33 -2.25 14.78
CA SER A 379 -20.00 -1.37 15.90
C SER A 379 -19.63 0.03 15.43
N LYS A 380 -19.89 1.04 16.28
CA LYS A 380 -19.47 2.42 16.02
C LYS A 380 -17.95 2.47 15.81
N PRO A 381 -17.45 3.00 14.68
CA PRO A 381 -16.03 3.06 14.40
C PRO A 381 -15.31 3.96 15.41
N ILE A 382 -14.04 3.65 15.65
CA ILE A 382 -13.20 4.44 16.56
C ILE A 382 -12.89 5.83 15.98
N CYS A 383 -12.78 5.95 14.66
CA CYS A 383 -12.42 7.18 13.99
C CYS A 383 -13.65 7.94 13.48
N LYS A 384 -13.46 9.23 13.13
CA LYS A 384 -14.51 10.04 12.50
C LYS A 384 -14.85 9.46 11.13
N THR A 385 -16.14 9.31 10.83
CA THR A 385 -16.62 8.86 9.52
C THR A 385 -17.34 9.99 8.81
N VAL A 386 -16.92 10.27 7.57
CA VAL A 386 -17.50 11.32 6.73
C VAL A 386 -17.82 10.77 5.34
N SER A 387 -18.72 11.42 4.61
CA SER A 387 -18.98 11.08 3.22
C SER A 387 -17.78 11.36 2.33
N ALA A 388 -17.48 10.44 1.41
CA ALA A 388 -16.55 10.64 0.31
C ALA A 388 -17.16 11.44 -0.87
N GLY A 389 -18.46 11.74 -0.84
CA GLY A 389 -19.15 12.47 -1.90
C GLY A 389 -19.51 11.61 -3.13
N HIS A 390 -19.39 10.29 -3.03
CA HIS A 390 -19.77 9.36 -4.09
C HIS A 390 -20.21 8.01 -3.52
N PRO A 391 -21.31 7.39 -4.01
CA PRO A 391 -21.86 6.16 -3.43
C PRO A 391 -21.12 4.87 -3.85
N LYS A 392 -20.17 4.96 -4.77
CA LYS A 392 -19.39 3.81 -5.25
C LYS A 392 -18.00 3.76 -4.61
N HIS A 393 -17.66 2.59 -4.09
CA HIS A 393 -16.40 2.25 -3.42
C HIS A 393 -15.17 2.79 -4.14
N GLU A 394 -15.04 2.49 -5.43
CA GLU A 394 -13.85 2.73 -6.24
C GLU A 394 -13.61 4.22 -6.57
N TYR A 395 -14.60 5.08 -6.33
CA TYR A 395 -14.53 6.53 -6.58
C TYR A 395 -14.17 7.34 -5.32
N THR A 396 -14.21 6.72 -4.15
CA THR A 396 -14.16 7.44 -2.87
C THR A 396 -12.89 8.26 -2.68
N THR A 397 -11.72 7.73 -3.04
CA THR A 397 -10.45 8.46 -2.89
C THR A 397 -10.34 9.69 -3.80
N GLY A 398 -10.77 9.55 -5.05
CA GLY A 398 -10.73 10.64 -6.03
C GLY A 398 -11.67 11.77 -5.66
N TYR A 399 -12.91 11.43 -5.29
CA TYR A 399 -13.92 12.43 -4.90
C TYR A 399 -13.64 13.08 -3.54
N ALA A 400 -13.01 12.37 -2.61
CA ALA A 400 -12.62 12.92 -1.32
C ALA A 400 -11.29 13.70 -1.35
N HIS A 401 -10.60 13.80 -2.50
CA HIS A 401 -9.24 14.34 -2.59
C HIS A 401 -9.07 15.69 -1.88
N ASP A 402 -9.91 16.67 -2.20
CA ASP A 402 -9.80 18.02 -1.65
C ASP A 402 -10.01 18.06 -0.13
N GLU A 403 -10.97 17.28 0.37
CA GLU A 403 -11.22 17.20 1.81
C GLU A 403 -10.09 16.45 2.53
N ILE A 404 -9.45 15.47 1.89
CA ILE A 404 -8.24 14.81 2.41
C ILE A 404 -7.07 15.78 2.48
N VAL A 405 -6.83 16.57 1.41
CA VAL A 405 -5.78 17.61 1.36
C VAL A 405 -6.00 18.62 2.49
N LYS A 406 -7.24 19.09 2.66
CA LYS A 406 -7.65 19.98 3.75
C LYS A 406 -7.47 19.34 5.12
N GLN A 407 -7.88 18.09 5.30
CA GLN A 407 -7.65 17.33 6.53
C GLN A 407 -6.17 17.31 6.86
N PHE A 408 -5.28 17.09 5.87
CA PHE A 408 -3.83 17.06 6.09
C PHE A 408 -3.23 18.42 6.39
N GLY A 409 -3.98 19.51 6.16
CA GLY A 409 -3.50 20.88 6.30
C GLY A 409 -2.56 21.27 5.16
N PHE A 410 -2.68 20.59 4.02
CA PHE A 410 -1.93 20.90 2.82
C PHE A 410 -2.58 22.09 2.11
N VAL A 411 -1.77 23.03 1.65
CA VAL A 411 -2.21 24.19 0.90
C VAL A 411 -2.48 23.77 -0.54
N GLN A 412 -3.68 24.08 -1.04
CA GLN A 412 -4.00 23.95 -2.46
C GLN A 412 -3.34 25.11 -3.22
N ILE A 413 -2.21 24.84 -3.87
CA ILE A 413 -1.53 25.83 -4.72
C ILE A 413 -2.32 25.94 -6.03
N GLY A 414 -3.38 26.75 -6.03
CA GLY A 414 -4.28 26.94 -7.18
C GLY A 414 -5.26 28.11 -7.09
N GLN A 415 -5.46 28.74 -5.93
CA GLN A 415 -6.41 29.88 -5.79
C GLN A 415 -5.72 31.26 -5.63
N ASN A 416 -4.45 31.31 -5.24
CA ASN A 416 -3.77 32.58 -4.94
C ASN A 416 -3.19 33.33 -6.16
N GLN A 417 -3.32 32.81 -7.38
CA GLN A 417 -2.91 33.56 -8.59
C GLN A 417 -4.04 34.42 -9.19
N GLN A 418 -5.30 34.17 -8.84
CA GLN A 418 -6.43 35.02 -9.24
C GLN A 418 -6.68 36.18 -8.27
N GLU A 419 -6.48 35.98 -6.96
CA GLU A 419 -6.62 37.08 -5.98
C GLU A 419 -5.47 38.10 -6.05
N ALA A 420 -4.26 37.66 -6.43
CA ALA A 420 -3.12 38.56 -6.62
C ALA A 420 -3.25 39.44 -7.88
N SER A 421 -4.00 38.98 -8.89
CA SER A 421 -4.25 39.74 -10.13
C SER A 421 -5.48 40.66 -10.03
N GLN A 422 -6.45 40.35 -9.16
CA GLN A 422 -7.55 41.28 -8.82
C GLN A 422 -7.09 42.42 -7.91
N ASN A 423 -6.25 42.14 -6.90
CA ASN A 423 -5.71 43.20 -6.02
C ASN A 423 -4.68 44.13 -6.70
N GLN A 424 -4.11 43.75 -7.84
CA GLN A 424 -3.27 44.63 -8.67
C GLN A 424 -4.08 45.48 -9.67
N GLN A 425 -5.31 45.09 -10.01
CA GLN A 425 -6.19 45.90 -10.86
C GLN A 425 -6.97 46.96 -10.07
N GLU A 426 -7.32 46.71 -8.80
CA GLU A 426 -8.00 47.73 -7.96
C GLU A 426 -7.03 48.77 -7.35
N GLY A 427 -5.75 48.44 -7.17
CA GLY A 427 -4.75 49.39 -6.68
C GLY A 427 -4.21 50.39 -7.72
N GLY A 428 -4.46 50.14 -9.02
CA GLY A 428 -3.93 50.96 -10.13
C GLY A 428 -4.86 52.08 -10.61
N ALA A 429 -6.14 52.07 -10.21
CA ALA A 429 -7.14 53.04 -10.69
C ALA A 429 -7.26 54.31 -9.81
N GLY A 430 -6.53 54.39 -8.69
CA GLY A 430 -6.63 55.49 -7.73
C GLY A 430 -5.54 56.58 -7.83
N ALA A 431 -4.58 56.48 -8.74
CA ALA A 431 -3.41 57.38 -8.78
C ALA A 431 -3.31 58.24 -10.06
N ALA A 432 -4.43 58.49 -10.74
CA ALA A 432 -4.52 59.37 -11.90
C ALA A 432 -5.70 60.35 -11.79
N ALA A 433 -5.78 61.07 -10.67
CA ALA A 433 -6.63 62.25 -10.52
C ALA A 433 -6.11 63.11 -9.36
N GLU A 434 -5.01 63.83 -9.58
CA GLU A 434 -4.71 65.12 -8.94
C GLU A 434 -3.70 65.91 -9.77
#